data_AF-A0A955TT68-F1
#
_entry.id   AF-A0A955TT68-F1
#
_cell.length_a   1.000
_cell.length_b   1.000
_cell.length_c   1.000
_cell.angle_alpha   90.00
_cell.angle_beta   90.00
_cell.angle_gamma   90.00
#
_symmetry.space_group_name_H-M   'P 1'
#
loop_
_entity.id
_entity.type
_entity.pdbx_description
1 polymer ?
#
loop_
_entity_poly.entity_id
_entity_poly.type
_entity_poly.pdbx_seq_one_letter_code
_entity_poly.pdbx_strand_id
1 'polypeptide(L)'
;MRLILLLLIPGFVFFGCYYTERSGLGYVELYPGSLQPYQLRVPHQVSGRGNVHKPFDFTKWEYVWANWLILGKREGLVSVEGKIMSSCPEGFNKWYGYKMVKGEFDFQSKSVTINLKIQQYNPKSKSPEWVPYQLNGVYRLIIPPNLPNQTKFPSPADCEPEIGDQPIES
;
A
#
# COMPACT_ATOMS: atom_id res chain seq x y z
N MET A 1 20.20 27.78 39.02
CA MET A 1 19.99 27.87 37.55
C MET A 1 20.50 26.62 36.80
N ARG A 2 20.23 25.40 37.31
CA ARG A 2 20.66 24.12 36.70
C ARG A 2 19.50 23.14 36.45
N LEU A 3 18.26 23.54 36.78
CA LEU A 3 17.08 22.65 36.75
C LEU A 3 16.26 22.77 35.46
N ILE A 4 16.52 23.77 34.61
CA ILE A 4 15.72 24.04 33.40
C ILE A 4 16.20 23.20 32.20
N LEU A 5 17.44 22.69 32.21
CA LEU A 5 17.99 21.90 31.10
C LEU A 5 17.48 20.45 31.04
N LEU A 6 16.94 19.92 32.14
CA LEU A 6 16.47 18.52 32.22
C LEU A 6 15.04 18.32 31.69
N LEU A 7 14.29 19.40 31.46
CA LEU A 7 12.91 19.34 30.93
C LEU A 7 12.83 19.47 29.40
N LEU A 8 13.95 19.72 28.70
CA LEU A 8 13.98 19.82 27.24
C LEU A 8 14.23 18.48 26.51
N ILE A 9 14.59 17.42 27.24
CA ILE A 9 15.00 16.13 26.65
C ILE A 9 13.82 15.20 26.29
N PRO A 10 12.65 15.18 26.96
CA PRO A 10 11.58 14.24 26.57
C PRO A 10 10.68 14.73 25.43
N GLY A 11 10.81 15.99 24.97
CA GLY A 11 9.93 16.56 23.93
C GLY A 11 10.26 16.14 22.49
N PHE A 12 11.50 15.72 22.22
CA PHE A 12 11.96 15.42 20.85
C PHE A 12 11.69 13.99 20.39
N VAL A 13 11.31 13.07 21.28
CA VAL A 13 11.08 11.65 20.93
C VAL A 13 9.70 11.42 20.30
N PHE A 14 8.74 12.34 20.49
CA PHE A 14 7.37 12.19 19.96
C PHE A 14 7.17 12.68 18.52
N PHE A 15 8.20 13.22 17.85
CA PHE A 15 8.15 13.53 16.42
C PHE A 15 8.81 12.44 15.54
N GLY A 16 9.08 11.27 16.12
CA GLY A 16 9.68 10.13 15.42
C GLY A 16 8.66 9.42 14.53
N CYS A 17 8.99 9.30 13.25
CA CYS A 17 8.35 8.43 12.25
C CYS A 17 6.83 8.55 12.12
N TYR A 18 6.38 9.59 11.42
CA TYR A 18 5.01 9.63 10.88
C TYR A 18 5.02 8.90 9.53
N TYR A 19 4.49 7.68 9.47
CA TYR A 19 4.17 6.96 8.24
C TYR A 19 2.68 7.13 7.96
N THR A 20 2.30 7.55 6.76
CA THR A 20 0.87 7.68 6.40
C THR A 20 0.64 7.28 4.95
N GLU A 21 -0.30 6.35 4.79
CA GLU A 21 -0.89 5.95 3.52
C GLU A 21 -2.02 6.94 3.22
N ARG A 22 -1.78 7.91 2.33
CA ARG A 22 -2.57 9.14 2.31
C ARG A 22 -3.77 9.14 1.36
N SER A 23 -3.77 8.36 0.28
CA SER A 23 -4.92 8.29 -0.63
C SER A 23 -4.66 7.37 -1.81
N GLY A 24 -5.71 6.73 -2.34
CA GLY A 24 -5.65 6.08 -3.64
C GLY A 24 -5.46 7.13 -4.74
N LEU A 25 -4.73 6.81 -5.81
CA LEU A 25 -4.41 7.76 -6.89
C LEU A 25 -5.60 8.09 -7.83
N GLY A 26 -6.83 7.77 -7.43
CA GLY A 26 -8.05 7.98 -8.22
C GLY A 26 -8.26 6.96 -9.35
N TYR A 27 -7.33 6.02 -9.53
CA TYR A 27 -7.44 4.95 -10.51
C TYR A 27 -6.94 3.61 -9.95
N VAL A 28 -7.31 2.54 -10.64
CA VAL A 28 -6.77 1.19 -10.47
C VAL A 28 -6.42 0.60 -11.82
N GLU A 29 -5.57 -0.41 -11.82
CA GLU A 29 -5.17 -1.11 -13.04
C GLU A 29 -5.54 -2.58 -12.94
N LEU A 30 -6.17 -3.12 -13.98
CA LEU A 30 -6.49 -4.54 -14.09
C LEU A 30 -5.61 -5.16 -15.17
N TYR A 31 -4.81 -6.14 -14.76
CA TYR A 31 -3.90 -6.86 -15.62
C TYR A 31 -4.39 -8.30 -15.82
N PRO A 32 -4.12 -8.92 -16.99
CA PRO A 32 -4.24 -10.36 -17.13
C PRO A 32 -3.22 -11.04 -16.21
N GLY A 33 -3.65 -12.06 -15.46
CA GLY A 33 -2.71 -12.87 -14.67
C GLY A 33 -2.09 -14.00 -15.48
N SER A 34 -0.97 -14.55 -14.98
CA SER A 34 -0.27 -15.67 -15.62
C SER A 34 -0.83 -17.03 -15.20
N LEU A 35 -1.25 -17.17 -13.93
CA LEU A 35 -1.83 -18.39 -13.36
C LEU A 35 -3.31 -18.23 -12.99
N GLN A 36 -3.70 -17.04 -12.54
CA GLN A 36 -5.10 -16.66 -12.31
C GLN A 36 -5.57 -15.65 -13.35
N PRO A 37 -6.89 -15.50 -13.59
CA PRO A 37 -7.34 -14.80 -14.79
C PRO A 37 -7.04 -13.29 -14.74
N TYR A 38 -7.11 -12.64 -13.57
CA TYR A 38 -6.84 -11.20 -13.46
C TYR A 38 -6.14 -10.79 -12.16
N GLN A 39 -5.35 -9.73 -12.23
CA GLN A 39 -4.69 -9.08 -11.10
C GLN A 39 -5.05 -7.60 -11.05
N LEU A 40 -5.60 -7.14 -9.93
CA LEU A 40 -5.93 -5.75 -9.69
C LEU A 40 -4.81 -5.07 -8.89
N ARG A 41 -4.25 -4.00 -9.44
CA ARG A 41 -3.31 -3.10 -8.77
C ARG A 41 -4.04 -1.87 -8.27
N VAL A 42 -3.92 -1.60 -6.98
CA VAL A 42 -4.50 -0.43 -6.29
C VAL A 42 -3.35 0.50 -5.87
N PRO A 43 -2.93 1.43 -6.75
CA PRO A 43 -1.84 2.35 -6.45
C PRO A 43 -2.30 3.44 -5.48
N HIS A 44 -1.41 3.80 -4.55
CA HIS A 44 -1.67 4.82 -3.54
C HIS A 44 -0.39 5.56 -3.16
N GLN A 45 -0.58 6.81 -2.73
CA GLN A 45 0.51 7.63 -2.25
C GLN A 45 0.87 7.23 -0.81
N VAL A 46 2.14 6.98 -0.60
CA VAL A 46 2.73 6.81 0.73
C VAL A 46 3.62 8.01 0.99
N SER A 47 3.51 8.57 2.19
CA SER A 47 4.35 9.67 2.63
C SER A 47 4.85 9.37 4.03
N GLY A 48 6.05 9.82 4.32
CA GLY A 48 6.60 9.68 5.65
C GLY A 48 7.69 10.70 5.95
N ARG A 49 8.23 10.57 7.15
CA ARG A 49 9.33 11.42 7.61
C ARG A 49 10.42 10.58 8.22
N GLY A 50 11.64 10.90 7.79
CA GLY A 50 12.88 10.33 8.28
C GLY A 50 13.17 8.94 7.77
N ASN A 51 14.41 8.52 8.00
CA ASN A 51 14.92 7.22 7.60
C ASN A 51 15.23 6.41 8.86
N VAL A 52 14.65 5.21 8.98
CA VAL A 52 14.86 4.33 10.14
C VAL A 52 16.34 3.98 10.38
N HIS A 53 17.16 4.07 9.34
CA HIS A 53 18.60 3.87 9.37
C HIS A 53 19.42 5.17 9.55
N LYS A 54 18.79 6.35 9.53
CA LYS A 54 19.44 7.66 9.78
C LYS A 54 18.62 8.46 10.81
N PRO A 55 18.92 8.35 12.12
CA PRO A 55 18.06 8.86 13.20
C PRO A 55 17.91 10.39 13.29
N PHE A 56 18.73 11.16 12.55
CA PHE A 56 18.63 12.62 12.46
C PHE A 56 18.16 13.11 11.09
N ASP A 57 17.83 12.17 10.20
CA ASP A 57 17.21 12.51 8.94
C ASP A 57 15.73 12.78 9.19
N PHE A 58 15.32 14.02 9.01
CA PHE A 58 13.95 14.48 9.15
C PHE A 58 13.31 14.84 7.82
N THR A 59 13.96 14.44 6.71
CA THR A 59 13.50 14.71 5.36
C THR A 59 12.16 14.03 5.15
N LYS A 60 11.24 14.75 4.50
CA LYS A 60 9.97 14.16 4.06
C LYS A 60 10.24 13.39 2.79
N TRP A 61 9.64 12.22 2.68
CA TRP A 61 9.68 11.43 1.46
C TRP A 61 8.26 11.08 1.06
N GLU A 62 8.07 10.92 -0.24
CA GLU A 62 6.79 10.56 -0.84
C GLU A 62 7.05 9.61 -2.01
N TYR A 63 6.26 8.55 -2.12
CA TYR A 63 6.37 7.57 -3.20
C TYR A 63 5.02 6.91 -3.49
N VAL A 64 4.94 6.26 -4.65
CA VAL A 64 3.76 5.46 -5.03
C VAL A 64 4.00 4.01 -4.64
N TRP A 65 3.10 3.47 -3.82
CA TRP A 65 3.02 2.04 -3.54
C TRP A 65 1.81 1.43 -4.25
N ALA A 66 1.70 0.10 -4.24
CA ALA A 66 0.50 -0.57 -4.70
C ALA A 66 0.16 -1.81 -3.89
N ASN A 67 -1.14 -2.00 -3.67
CA ASN A 67 -1.68 -3.27 -3.19
C ASN A 67 -2.19 -4.08 -4.39
N TRP A 68 -1.84 -5.35 -4.42
CA TRP A 68 -2.21 -6.29 -5.47
C TRP A 68 -3.22 -7.30 -4.93
N LEU A 69 -4.25 -7.54 -5.72
CA LEU A 69 -5.27 -8.54 -5.45
C LEU A 69 -5.50 -9.41 -6.67
N ILE A 70 -5.63 -10.72 -6.44
CA ILE A 70 -5.90 -11.66 -7.51
C ILE A 70 -7.41 -11.90 -7.60
N LEU A 71 -7.97 -11.74 -8.79
CA LEU A 71 -9.40 -11.77 -9.06
C LEU A 71 -9.76 -12.87 -10.06
N GLY A 72 -10.95 -13.44 -9.90
CA GLY A 72 -11.46 -14.50 -10.77
C GLY A 72 -12.12 -14.01 -12.05
N LYS A 73 -12.57 -12.75 -12.11
CA LYS A 73 -13.35 -12.18 -13.22
C LYS A 73 -13.01 -10.69 -13.39
N ARG A 74 -13.28 -10.15 -14.59
CA ARG A 74 -12.99 -8.74 -14.97
C ARG A 74 -14.18 -7.79 -14.95
N GLU A 75 -15.40 -8.31 -14.83
CA GLU A 75 -16.65 -7.56 -14.99
C GLU A 75 -17.68 -8.02 -13.95
N GLY A 76 -18.58 -7.11 -13.58
CA GLY A 76 -19.63 -7.33 -12.60
C GLY A 76 -19.12 -7.41 -11.16
N LEU A 77 -19.94 -7.99 -10.29
CA LEU A 77 -19.64 -8.15 -8.88
C LEU A 77 -18.67 -9.33 -8.66
N VAL A 78 -17.54 -9.05 -8.01
CA VAL A 78 -16.54 -10.02 -7.59
C VAL A 78 -16.42 -10.00 -6.08
N SER A 79 -17.05 -10.97 -5.43
CA SER A 79 -16.89 -11.19 -3.99
C SER A 79 -15.58 -11.93 -3.72
N VAL A 80 -14.85 -11.46 -2.72
CA VAL A 80 -13.63 -12.08 -2.22
C VAL A 80 -13.83 -12.42 -0.75
N GLU A 81 -13.40 -13.62 -0.35
CA GLU A 81 -13.39 -14.05 1.04
C GLU A 81 -12.13 -14.86 1.30
N GLY A 82 -11.36 -14.45 2.31
CA GLY A 82 -10.11 -15.13 2.68
C GLY A 82 -9.02 -15.05 1.61
N LYS A 83 -9.07 -14.06 0.71
CA LYS A 83 -8.04 -13.88 -0.32
C LYS A 83 -6.83 -13.15 0.26
N ILE A 84 -5.67 -13.37 -0.38
CA ILE A 84 -4.41 -12.71 -0.04
C ILE A 84 -4.28 -11.43 -0.87
N MET A 85 -4.06 -10.31 -0.18
CA MET A 85 -3.59 -9.06 -0.76
C MET A 85 -2.09 -8.92 -0.47
N SER A 86 -1.32 -8.61 -1.50
CA SER A 86 0.15 -8.53 -1.48
C SER A 86 0.65 -7.16 -1.93
N SER A 87 1.93 -6.88 -1.68
CA SER A 87 2.60 -5.68 -2.18
C SER A 87 3.15 -5.82 -3.60
N CYS A 88 3.26 -7.06 -4.10
CA CYS A 88 3.79 -7.38 -5.43
C CYS A 88 2.77 -8.24 -6.21
N PRO A 89 2.82 -8.28 -7.55
CA PRO A 89 1.98 -9.16 -8.36
C PRO A 89 2.25 -10.64 -8.09
N GLU A 90 1.32 -11.50 -8.53
CA GLU A 90 1.43 -12.95 -8.45
C GLU A 90 2.74 -13.46 -9.08
N GLY A 91 3.44 -14.36 -8.39
CA GLY A 91 4.73 -14.91 -8.81
C GLY A 91 5.94 -14.09 -8.34
N PHE A 92 5.73 -12.91 -7.74
CA PHE A 92 6.81 -12.05 -7.25
C PHE A 92 6.93 -12.10 -5.72
N ASN A 93 8.16 -12.41 -5.26
CA ASN A 93 8.71 -12.34 -3.90
C ASN A 93 7.80 -12.80 -2.71
N LYS A 94 8.12 -13.97 -2.15
CA LYS A 94 7.48 -14.59 -0.97
C LYS A 94 7.73 -13.91 0.39
N TRP A 95 8.63 -12.93 0.46
CA TRP A 95 9.08 -12.34 1.72
C TRP A 95 8.22 -11.16 2.19
N TYR A 96 7.35 -10.62 1.33
CA TYR A 96 6.45 -9.54 1.72
C TYR A 96 5.22 -10.06 2.45
N GLY A 97 4.79 -9.30 3.47
CA GLY A 97 3.60 -9.62 4.25
C GLY A 97 2.34 -9.63 3.39
N TYR A 98 1.45 -10.58 3.67
CA TYR A 98 0.12 -10.63 3.09
C TYR A 98 -0.92 -10.14 4.10
N LYS A 99 -2.02 -9.59 3.59
CA LYS A 99 -3.21 -9.30 4.38
C LYS A 99 -4.36 -10.16 3.89
N MET A 100 -5.10 -10.76 4.82
CA MET A 100 -6.36 -11.44 4.50
C MET A 100 -7.41 -10.39 4.20
N VAL A 101 -8.14 -10.56 3.10
CA VAL A 101 -9.19 -9.65 2.67
C VAL A 101 -10.53 -10.36 2.49
N LYS A 102 -11.62 -9.64 2.74
CA LYS A 102 -12.97 -10.04 2.34
C LYS A 102 -13.80 -8.83 1.91
N GLY A 103 -14.84 -9.05 1.14
CA GLY A 103 -15.71 -7.99 0.63
C GLY A 103 -15.91 -8.14 -0.87
N GLU A 104 -16.10 -7.02 -1.58
CA GLU A 104 -16.53 -7.05 -2.96
C GLU A 104 -15.86 -5.97 -3.80
N PHE A 105 -15.71 -6.29 -5.09
CA PHE A 105 -15.42 -5.35 -6.15
C PHE A 105 -16.60 -5.31 -7.11
N ASP A 106 -17.13 -4.12 -7.40
CA ASP A 106 -18.16 -3.94 -8.42
C ASP A 106 -17.55 -3.29 -9.66
N PHE A 107 -17.32 -4.09 -10.70
CA PHE A 107 -16.73 -3.65 -11.96
C PHE A 107 -17.80 -3.13 -12.91
N GLN A 108 -17.65 -1.87 -13.28
CA GLN A 108 -18.41 -1.19 -14.32
C GLN A 108 -17.49 -0.90 -15.52
N SER A 109 -18.05 -0.43 -16.63
CA SER A 109 -17.30 -0.31 -17.90
C SER A 109 -16.03 0.55 -17.82
N LYS A 110 -15.96 1.54 -16.93
CA LYS A 110 -14.82 2.47 -16.77
C LYS A 110 -14.42 2.72 -15.31
N SER A 111 -15.03 2.01 -14.38
CA SER A 111 -14.82 2.22 -12.95
C SER A 111 -14.93 0.92 -12.18
N VAL A 112 -14.31 0.90 -11.01
CA VAL A 112 -14.53 -0.15 -10.03
C VAL A 112 -14.89 0.48 -8.70
N THR A 113 -15.86 -0.10 -8.00
CA THR A 113 -16.10 0.19 -6.59
C THR A 113 -15.40 -0.87 -5.75
N ILE A 114 -14.52 -0.43 -4.85
CA ILE A 114 -13.81 -1.28 -3.89
C ILE A 114 -14.52 -1.16 -2.54
N ASN A 115 -15.05 -2.26 -2.03
CA ASN A 115 -15.63 -2.35 -0.70
C ASN A 115 -15.12 -3.59 0.03
N LEU A 116 -13.96 -3.44 0.68
CA LEU A 116 -13.25 -4.51 1.35
C LEU A 116 -13.12 -4.25 2.85
N LYS A 117 -12.87 -5.35 3.56
CA LYS A 117 -12.34 -5.38 4.91
C LYS A 117 -11.03 -6.15 4.89
N ILE A 118 -10.08 -5.71 5.71
CA ILE A 118 -8.80 -6.37 5.91
C ILE A 118 -8.68 -6.85 7.35
N GLN A 119 -8.00 -7.97 7.54
CA GLN A 119 -7.73 -8.48 8.87
C GLN A 119 -6.55 -7.73 9.49
N GLN A 120 -6.75 -7.13 10.66
CA GLN A 120 -5.72 -6.44 11.44
C GLN A 120 -5.72 -6.92 12.88
N TYR A 121 -4.55 -6.99 13.52
CA TYR A 121 -4.46 -7.33 14.93
C TYR A 121 -4.90 -6.14 15.79
N ASN A 122 -5.91 -6.35 16.64
CA ASN A 122 -6.29 -5.35 17.63
C ASN A 122 -5.59 -5.67 18.96
N PRO A 123 -4.67 -4.81 19.45
CA PRO A 123 -3.93 -5.07 20.69
C PRO A 123 -4.81 -5.05 21.94
N LYS A 124 -5.98 -4.39 21.90
CA LYS A 124 -6.91 -4.34 23.04
C LYS A 124 -7.65 -5.66 23.23
N SER A 125 -8.16 -6.24 22.14
CA SER A 125 -8.86 -7.54 22.17
C SER A 125 -7.92 -8.74 22.01
N LYS A 126 -6.65 -8.49 21.67
CA LYS A 126 -5.61 -9.50 21.41
C LYS A 126 -6.00 -10.51 20.33
N SER A 127 -6.86 -10.11 19.39
CA SER A 127 -7.35 -10.97 18.33
C SER A 127 -7.34 -10.24 16.98
N PRO A 128 -7.33 -10.99 15.85
CA PRO A 128 -7.52 -10.40 14.54
C PRO A 128 -8.95 -9.91 14.35
N GLU A 129 -9.11 -8.67 13.90
CA GLU A 129 -10.40 -8.04 13.61
C GLU A 129 -10.48 -7.61 12.15
N TRP A 130 -11.70 -7.61 11.61
CA TRP A 130 -11.98 -7.13 10.25
C TRP A 130 -12.26 -5.63 10.29
N VAL A 131 -11.32 -4.84 9.79
CA VAL A 131 -11.47 -3.39 9.69
C VAL A 131 -11.74 -2.97 8.25
N PRO A 132 -12.45 -1.86 7.99
CA PRO A 132 -12.61 -1.32 6.65
C PRO A 132 -11.25 -1.11 5.99
N TYR A 133 -11.12 -1.51 4.73
CA TYR A 133 -9.93 -1.22 3.95
C TYR A 133 -9.87 0.28 3.66
N GLN A 134 -8.73 0.91 3.95
CA GLN A 134 -8.58 2.36 3.84
C GLN A 134 -8.67 2.89 2.41
N LEU A 135 -8.47 2.04 1.40
CA LEU A 135 -8.60 2.38 -0.02
C LEU A 135 -9.93 1.86 -0.60
N ASN A 136 -10.95 1.75 0.24
CA ASN A 136 -12.32 1.61 -0.25
C ASN A 136 -12.75 2.90 -0.95
N GLY A 137 -13.52 2.76 -2.02
CA GLY A 137 -13.95 3.90 -2.84
C GLY A 137 -14.27 3.51 -4.26
N VAL A 138 -14.57 4.52 -5.07
CA VAL A 138 -14.84 4.38 -6.51
C VAL A 138 -13.65 4.91 -7.27
N TYR A 139 -13.10 4.10 -8.18
CA TYR A 139 -11.88 4.41 -8.91
C TYR A 139 -12.09 4.29 -10.41
N ARG A 140 -11.35 5.08 -11.19
CA ARG A 140 -11.25 4.87 -12.64
C ARG A 140 -10.55 3.55 -12.93
N LEU A 141 -11.13 2.72 -13.78
CA LEU A 141 -10.52 1.47 -14.23
C LEU A 141 -9.63 1.71 -15.44
N ILE A 142 -8.38 1.29 -15.36
CA ILE A 142 -7.42 1.27 -16.47
C ILE A 142 -7.10 -0.19 -16.78
N ILE A 143 -7.00 -0.53 -18.07
CA ILE A 143 -6.61 -1.87 -18.53
C ILE A 143 -5.33 -1.73 -19.36
N PRO A 144 -4.15 -1.83 -18.72
CA PRO A 144 -2.89 -1.77 -19.44
C PRO A 144 -2.67 -3.04 -20.28
N PRO A 145 -1.89 -2.95 -21.37
CA PRO A 145 -1.68 -4.08 -22.29
C PRO A 145 -0.83 -5.20 -21.68
N ASN A 146 0.08 -4.86 -20.76
CA ASN A 146 1.00 -5.79 -20.10
C ASN A 146 1.15 -5.39 -18.64
N LEU A 147 1.54 -6.35 -17.79
CA LEU A 147 2.09 -6.03 -16.47
C LEU A 147 3.25 -5.02 -16.61
N PRO A 148 3.48 -4.15 -15.63
CA PRO A 148 4.60 -3.21 -15.66
C PRO A 148 5.91 -3.97 -15.94
N ASN A 149 6.67 -3.51 -16.94
CA ASN A 149 7.86 -4.19 -17.44
C ASN A 149 8.99 -4.08 -16.40
N GLN A 150 9.28 -5.16 -15.66
CA GLN A 150 10.35 -5.24 -14.65
C GLN A 150 11.56 -6.00 -15.22
N THR A 151 12.23 -5.46 -16.26
CA THR A 151 13.26 -6.17 -17.04
C THR A 151 14.60 -6.43 -16.33
N LYS A 152 14.68 -6.24 -15.02
CA LYS A 152 15.72 -6.83 -14.18
C LYS A 152 14.99 -7.53 -13.04
N PHE A 153 15.47 -8.70 -12.64
CA PHE A 153 15.04 -9.38 -11.41
C PHE A 153 14.63 -8.34 -10.38
N PRO A 154 13.44 -8.43 -9.76
CA PRO A 154 13.00 -7.43 -8.80
C PRO A 154 14.09 -7.30 -7.75
N SER A 155 14.85 -6.20 -7.85
CA SER A 155 15.53 -5.67 -6.71
C SER A 155 14.43 -5.39 -5.69
N PRO A 156 14.69 -5.48 -4.38
CA PRO A 156 13.78 -4.90 -3.40
C PRO A 156 13.24 -3.53 -3.85
N ALA A 157 14.05 -2.73 -4.58
CA ALA A 157 13.72 -1.48 -5.28
C ALA A 157 12.48 -1.50 -6.21
N ASP A 158 12.11 -2.62 -6.85
CA ASP A 158 10.98 -2.69 -7.81
C ASP A 158 9.63 -2.97 -7.13
N CYS A 159 9.67 -3.41 -5.86
CA CYS A 159 8.54 -3.45 -4.93
C CYS A 159 8.73 -2.47 -3.76
N GLU A 160 9.85 -1.76 -3.70
CA GLU A 160 10.12 -0.66 -2.78
C GLU A 160 9.71 0.65 -3.44
N PRO A 161 9.50 1.71 -2.66
CA PRO A 161 9.53 3.05 -3.21
C PRO A 161 10.70 3.27 -4.16
N GLU A 162 10.43 3.83 -5.35
CA GLU A 162 11.39 4.70 -5.99
C GLU A 162 11.61 5.87 -5.02
N ILE A 163 12.60 5.75 -4.13
CA ILE A 163 13.13 6.89 -3.41
C ILE A 163 13.86 7.68 -4.48
N GLY A 164 13.17 8.64 -5.09
CA GLY A 164 13.84 9.65 -5.87
C GLY A 164 14.82 10.35 -4.94
N ASP A 165 16.12 10.08 -5.11
CA ASP A 165 17.23 10.86 -4.54
C ASP A 165 17.29 12.27 -5.16
N GLN A 166 16.13 12.89 -5.40
CA GLN A 166 16.02 14.27 -5.85
C GLN A 166 15.77 15.10 -4.59
N PRO A 167 16.80 15.73 -3.99
CA PRO A 167 16.57 16.76 -3.01
C PRO A 167 15.65 17.81 -3.63
N ILE A 168 14.49 18.03 -3.01
CA ILE A 168 13.63 19.16 -3.35
C ILE A 168 14.37 20.38 -2.80
N GLU A 169 15.08 21.10 -3.67
CA GLU A 169 15.63 22.41 -3.36
C GLU A 169 14.47 23.34 -2.97
N SER A 170 14.48 23.78 -1.71
CA SER A 170 13.63 24.85 -1.18
C SER A 170 14.34 26.19 -1.28
#